data_AF-A0AAV9AP71-F1
#
_entry.id   AF-A0AAV9AP71-F1
#
_cell.length_a   1.000
_cell.length_b   1.000
_cell.length_c   1.000
_cell.angle_alpha   90.00
_cell.angle_beta   90.00
_cell.angle_gamma   90.00
#
_symmetry.space_group_name_H-M   'P 1'
#
loop_
_entity.id
_entity.type
_entity.pdbx_description
1 polymer ?
#
loop_
_entity_poly.entity_id
_entity_poly.type
_entity_poly.pdbx_seq_one_letter_code
_entity_poly.pdbx_strand_id
1 'polypeptide(L)'
;MGRKKKTRVPEEESDEDVRENRGGESSTGKERRLYEEAKEKFQHLQRVISILGDEEKRALYDQTGCVDDAELVGDVVDNLREFFRAMYKKVTVTDIEEFEANYRGSETEKKDLKDLYKKYKGNMNRLFCTMLCSDPKLDSHRFKSYIDDTIAEGELKSSKAYEKWAKEVLKIKPPTEPLASRKKYNKQAETGTLAGITERRSERKDRFDSMFSSMISKYCGGNAAPEEPTEEGFEMARKRFESHNKSSKKQKR
;
A
#
# COMPACT_ATOMS: atom_id res chain seq x y z
N MET A 1 -68.06 -46.69 -38.84
CA MET A 1 -68.02 -47.17 -40.24
C MET A 1 -66.78 -46.61 -40.91
N GLY A 2 -65.95 -47.47 -41.52
CA GLY A 2 -64.97 -47.02 -42.54
C GLY A 2 -63.50 -46.94 -42.11
N ARG A 3 -62.83 -48.09 -42.11
CA ARG A 3 -61.37 -48.30 -41.98
C ARG A 3 -60.57 -47.61 -43.11
N LYS A 4 -59.40 -47.03 -42.80
CA LYS A 4 -58.22 -47.02 -43.69
C LYS A 4 -56.97 -47.22 -42.81
N LYS A 5 -56.62 -48.50 -42.57
CA LYS A 5 -55.53 -49.25 -43.22
C LYS A 5 -54.13 -48.68 -42.92
N LYS A 6 -53.53 -49.33 -41.92
CA LYS A 6 -52.11 -49.43 -41.59
C LYS A 6 -51.38 -50.15 -42.73
N THR A 7 -50.26 -49.59 -43.20
CA THR A 7 -49.23 -50.31 -43.97
C THR A 7 -47.89 -50.09 -43.28
N ARG A 8 -47.06 -51.15 -43.30
CA ARG A 8 -45.92 -51.44 -42.43
C ARG A 8 -44.70 -51.75 -43.31
N VAL A 9 -43.55 -51.07 -43.03
CA VAL A 9 -42.11 -51.50 -43.14
C VAL A 9 -41.52 -51.62 -44.57
N PRO A 10 -40.20 -51.46 -44.83
CA PRO A 10 -38.97 -51.54 -43.97
C PRO A 10 -38.06 -50.29 -43.97
N GLU A 11 -37.23 -50.00 -42.95
CA GLU A 11 -35.91 -50.60 -42.61
C GLU A 11 -34.94 -50.70 -43.80
N GLU A 12 -34.19 -49.62 -44.05
CA GLU A 12 -32.86 -49.67 -44.67
C GLU A 12 -31.90 -48.86 -43.79
N GLU A 13 -31.22 -49.62 -42.94
CA GLU A 13 -29.95 -49.30 -42.30
C GLU A 13 -28.87 -49.35 -43.39
N SER A 14 -28.23 -48.23 -43.66
CA SER A 14 -26.98 -48.19 -44.44
C SER A 14 -25.91 -47.53 -43.58
N ASP A 15 -25.16 -48.38 -42.88
CA ASP A 15 -23.81 -48.09 -42.41
C ASP A 15 -22.95 -47.67 -43.60
N GLU A 16 -22.54 -46.40 -43.64
CA GLU A 16 -21.33 -45.99 -44.34
C GLU A 16 -20.40 -45.29 -43.36
N ASP A 17 -19.46 -46.10 -42.86
CA ASP A 17 -18.04 -45.81 -42.72
C ASP A 17 -17.61 -44.54 -41.98
N VAL A 18 -17.18 -44.80 -40.74
CA VAL A 18 -15.99 -44.21 -40.12
C VAL A 18 -14.90 -43.96 -41.16
N ARG A 19 -14.68 -42.70 -41.54
CA ARG A 19 -13.41 -42.27 -42.14
C ARG A 19 -12.99 -40.86 -41.71
N GLU A 20 -11.85 -40.87 -41.03
CA GLU A 20 -10.83 -39.82 -41.00
C GLU A 20 -11.14 -38.50 -40.28
N ASN A 21 -10.80 -38.51 -38.99
CA ASN A 21 -9.91 -37.49 -38.43
C ASN A 21 -8.87 -37.02 -39.47
N ARG A 22 -9.11 -35.89 -40.13
CA ARG A 22 -8.08 -35.10 -40.79
C ARG A 22 -8.10 -33.68 -40.25
N GLY A 23 -6.99 -33.32 -39.62
CA GLY A 23 -6.74 -32.04 -39.01
C GLY A 23 -6.98 -30.89 -39.97
N GLY A 24 -7.80 -29.96 -39.52
CA GLY A 24 -8.02 -28.67 -40.14
C GLY A 24 -8.62 -27.76 -39.08
N GLU A 25 -7.80 -27.17 -38.23
CA GLU A 25 -8.19 -25.92 -37.58
C GLU A 25 -8.54 -24.94 -38.70
N SER A 26 -9.84 -24.83 -38.99
CA SER A 26 -10.38 -24.01 -40.08
C SER A 26 -9.72 -22.62 -40.05
N SER A 27 -9.21 -22.17 -41.20
CA SER A 27 -8.60 -20.84 -41.39
C SER A 27 -9.41 -19.70 -40.75
N THR A 28 -10.73 -19.84 -40.76
CA THR A 28 -11.71 -18.92 -40.18
C THR A 28 -11.67 -18.81 -38.64
N GLY A 29 -11.14 -19.82 -37.95
CA GLY A 29 -10.92 -19.80 -36.50
C GLY A 29 -9.65 -19.03 -36.12
N LYS A 30 -8.56 -19.19 -36.91
CA LYS A 30 -7.32 -18.43 -36.74
C LYS A 30 -7.50 -16.96 -37.09
N GLU A 31 -8.20 -16.64 -38.18
CA GLU A 31 -8.51 -15.25 -38.55
C GLU A 31 -9.36 -14.54 -37.50
N ARG A 32 -10.35 -15.21 -36.89
CA ARG A 32 -11.13 -14.61 -35.79
C ARG A 32 -10.29 -14.33 -34.55
N ARG A 33 -9.37 -15.23 -34.18
CA ARG A 33 -8.45 -15.00 -33.05
C ARG A 33 -7.51 -13.83 -33.34
N LEU A 34 -6.91 -13.79 -34.53
CA LEU A 34 -6.05 -12.69 -34.96
C LEU A 34 -6.79 -11.35 -35.01
N TYR A 35 -8.06 -11.34 -35.44
CA TYR A 35 -8.89 -10.15 -35.44
C TYR A 35 -9.18 -9.65 -34.02
N GLU A 36 -9.52 -10.54 -33.09
CA GLU A 36 -9.77 -10.15 -31.70
C GLU A 36 -8.48 -9.65 -31.03
N GLU A 37 -7.34 -10.32 -31.24
CA GLU A 37 -6.03 -9.85 -30.77
C GLU A 37 -5.64 -8.49 -31.38
N ALA A 38 -5.92 -8.26 -32.67
CA ALA A 38 -5.66 -6.99 -33.33
C ALA A 38 -6.56 -5.87 -32.78
N LYS A 39 -7.82 -6.18 -32.52
CA LYS A 39 -8.79 -5.26 -31.91
C LYS A 39 -8.41 -4.90 -30.48
N GLU A 40 -7.96 -5.86 -29.67
CA GLU A 40 -7.43 -5.59 -28.33
C GLU A 40 -6.20 -4.68 -28.37
N LYS A 41 -5.23 -4.98 -29.25
CA LYS A 41 -4.04 -4.15 -29.45
C LYS A 41 -4.39 -2.74 -29.92
N PHE A 42 -5.37 -2.61 -30.82
CA PHE A 42 -5.86 -1.31 -31.30
C PHE A 42 -6.51 -0.49 -30.17
N GLN A 43 -7.35 -1.12 -29.34
CA GLN A 43 -7.92 -0.47 -28.16
C GLN A 43 -6.83 -0.06 -27.16
N HIS A 44 -5.77 -0.84 -27.02
CA HIS A 44 -4.63 -0.51 -26.16
C HIS A 44 -3.85 0.70 -26.70
N LEU A 45 -3.60 0.75 -28.01
CA LEU A 45 -2.97 1.90 -28.67
C LEU A 45 -3.82 3.15 -28.54
N GLN A 46 -5.14 3.04 -28.69
CA GLN A 46 -6.05 4.17 -28.49
C GLN A 46 -5.96 4.72 -27.07
N ARG A 47 -5.86 3.86 -26.05
CA ARG A 47 -5.64 4.28 -24.65
C ARG A 47 -4.31 5.00 -24.46
N VAL A 48 -3.22 4.44 -25.01
CA VAL A 48 -1.89 5.07 -24.95
C VAL A 48 -1.91 6.45 -25.59
N ILE A 49 -2.57 6.60 -26.74
CA ILE A 49 -2.70 7.90 -27.43
C ILE A 49 -3.56 8.87 -26.62
N SER A 50 -4.65 8.41 -26.00
CA SER A 50 -5.49 9.24 -25.12
C SER A 50 -4.73 9.77 -23.89
N ILE A 51 -3.80 8.98 -23.35
CA ILE A 51 -3.00 9.37 -22.18
C ILE A 51 -1.81 10.25 -22.57
N LEU A 52 -1.09 9.90 -23.63
CA LEU A 52 0.11 10.64 -24.07
C LEU A 52 -0.22 11.90 -24.87
N GLY A 53 -1.42 11.96 -25.47
CA GLY A 53 -1.88 13.08 -26.29
C GLY A 53 -2.36 14.29 -25.47
N ASP A 54 -2.66 14.10 -24.18
CA ASP A 54 -3.10 15.15 -23.26
C ASP A 54 -1.98 15.41 -22.24
N GLU A 55 -1.55 16.67 -22.13
CA GLU A 55 -0.40 17.07 -21.33
C GLU A 55 -0.65 16.87 -19.82
N GLU A 56 -1.90 17.04 -19.37
CA GLU A 56 -2.29 16.82 -17.97
C GLU A 56 -2.25 15.33 -17.61
N LYS A 57 -2.81 14.50 -18.50
CA LYS A 57 -2.82 13.03 -18.38
C LYS A 57 -1.42 12.44 -18.43
N ARG A 58 -0.56 12.98 -19.29
CA ARG A 58 0.85 12.58 -19.40
C ARG A 58 1.64 12.93 -18.15
N ALA A 59 1.49 14.15 -17.61
CA ALA A 59 2.14 14.55 -16.38
C ALA A 59 1.70 13.70 -15.18
N LEU A 60 0.43 13.27 -15.16
CA LEU A 60 -0.08 12.35 -14.16
C LEU A 60 0.52 10.95 -14.31
N TYR A 61 0.55 10.40 -15.53
CA TYR A 61 1.22 9.13 -15.83
C TYR A 61 2.69 9.11 -15.39
N ASP A 62 3.46 10.16 -15.69
CA ASP A 62 4.88 10.25 -15.31
C ASP A 62 5.08 10.28 -13.78
N GLN A 63 4.08 10.73 -13.01
CA GLN A 63 4.16 10.82 -11.55
C GLN A 63 3.64 9.59 -10.82
N THR A 64 2.53 8.99 -11.27
CA THR A 64 1.86 7.88 -10.58
C THR A 64 1.98 6.54 -11.31
N GLY A 65 2.32 6.53 -12.60
CA GLY A 65 2.33 5.34 -13.43
C GLY A 65 0.95 4.74 -13.71
N CYS A 66 -0.13 5.48 -13.43
CA CYS A 66 -1.50 4.99 -13.62
C CYS A 66 -1.96 5.12 -15.08
N VAL A 67 -2.56 4.07 -15.62
CA VAL A 67 -3.00 3.95 -17.03
C VAL A 67 -4.53 3.95 -17.15
N ASP A 68 -5.26 4.01 -16.04
CA ASP A 68 -6.72 3.82 -16.05
C ASP A 68 -7.45 5.16 -16.27
N ASP A 69 -8.10 5.32 -17.42
CA ASP A 69 -8.79 6.55 -17.84
C ASP A 69 -9.91 6.97 -16.84
N ALA A 70 -10.52 6.02 -16.14
CA ALA A 70 -11.56 6.28 -15.15
C ALA A 70 -11.03 6.90 -13.84
N GLU A 71 -9.76 6.61 -13.50
CA GLU A 71 -9.08 7.20 -12.33
C GLU A 71 -8.47 8.57 -12.66
N LEU A 72 -8.25 8.82 -13.96
CA LEU A 72 -7.61 10.01 -14.52
C LEU A 72 -8.57 11.19 -14.78
N VAL A 73 -9.88 10.93 -14.81
CA VAL A 73 -10.94 11.91 -15.18
C VAL A 73 -11.83 12.28 -13.98
N GLY A 74 -11.52 11.77 -12.79
CA GLY A 74 -12.27 12.05 -11.58
C GLY A 74 -11.76 13.28 -10.86
N ASP A 75 -12.37 14.44 -11.10
CA ASP A 75 -12.12 15.71 -10.38
C ASP A 75 -12.09 15.47 -8.84
N VAL A 76 -12.93 14.56 -8.32
CA VAL A 76 -12.96 14.18 -6.90
C VAL A 76 -11.71 13.41 -6.43
N VAL A 77 -11.16 12.52 -7.28
CA VAL A 77 -9.97 11.71 -6.95
C VAL A 77 -8.72 12.58 -6.99
N ASP A 78 -8.62 13.49 -7.97
CA ASP A 78 -7.53 14.45 -8.02
C ASP A 78 -7.59 15.44 -6.85
N ASN A 79 -8.78 15.95 -6.50
CA ASN A 79 -8.96 16.78 -5.30
C ASN A 79 -8.55 16.03 -4.02
N LEU A 80 -8.84 14.73 -3.91
CA LEU A 80 -8.45 13.93 -2.74
C LEU A 80 -6.93 13.64 -2.71
N ARG A 81 -6.33 13.38 -3.88
CA ARG A 81 -4.89 13.19 -4.03
C ARG A 81 -4.12 14.48 -3.73
N GLU A 82 -4.62 15.62 -4.19
CA GLU A 82 -4.11 16.94 -3.86
C GLU A 82 -4.27 17.25 -2.38
N PHE A 83 -5.41 16.91 -1.77
CA PHE A 83 -5.63 17.01 -0.34
C PHE A 83 -4.56 16.23 0.45
N PHE A 84 -4.32 14.96 0.09
CA PHE A 84 -3.30 14.16 0.77
C PHE A 84 -1.87 14.66 0.51
N ARG A 85 -1.56 15.17 -0.70
CA ARG A 85 -0.28 15.81 -1.01
C ARG A 85 -0.09 17.17 -0.31
N ALA A 86 -1.16 17.90 -0.05
CA ALA A 86 -1.12 19.17 0.67
C ALA A 86 -1.04 18.98 2.18
N MET A 87 -1.68 17.92 2.69
CA MET A 87 -1.67 17.53 4.10
C MET A 87 -0.35 16.91 4.54
N TYR A 88 0.28 16.10 3.67
CA TYR A 88 1.53 15.43 3.98
C TYR A 88 2.68 15.96 3.12
N LYS A 89 3.76 16.39 3.78
CA LYS A 89 4.99 16.81 3.09
C LYS A 89 5.48 15.66 2.19
N LYS A 90 5.88 15.98 0.96
CA LYS A 90 6.56 15.02 0.08
C LYS A 90 7.83 14.54 0.78
N VAL A 91 7.94 13.23 0.99
CA VAL A 91 9.15 12.62 1.56
C VAL A 91 10.28 12.84 0.57
N THR A 92 11.27 13.61 0.99
CA THR A 92 12.47 13.87 0.20
C THR A 92 13.57 12.88 0.55
N VAL A 93 14.55 12.71 -0.34
CA VAL A 93 15.72 11.86 -0.07
C VAL A 93 16.46 12.32 1.19
N THR A 94 16.51 13.63 1.45
CA THR A 94 17.10 14.18 2.67
C THR A 94 16.33 13.79 3.93
N ASP A 95 14.99 13.78 3.89
CA ASP A 95 14.18 13.32 5.02
C ASP A 95 14.45 11.83 5.34
N ILE A 96 14.73 11.01 4.31
CA ILE A 96 15.09 9.58 4.47
C ILE A 96 16.47 9.44 5.11
N GLU A 97 17.46 10.21 4.66
CA GLU A 97 18.82 10.18 5.22
C GLU A 97 18.85 10.67 6.68
N GLU A 98 18.08 11.72 7.01
CA GLU A 98 17.90 12.18 8.39
C GLU A 98 17.24 11.11 9.26
N PHE A 99 16.23 10.42 8.74
CA PHE A 99 15.58 9.32 9.43
C PHE A 99 16.55 8.16 9.67
N GLU A 100 17.35 7.76 8.67
CA GLU A 100 18.34 6.69 8.80
C GLU A 100 19.37 7.02 9.90
N ALA A 101 19.87 8.26 9.93
CA ALA A 101 20.82 8.73 10.93
C ALA A 101 20.22 8.74 12.35
N ASN A 102 18.96 9.13 12.49
CA ASN A 102 18.27 9.17 13.79
C ASN A 102 17.82 7.78 14.27
N TYR A 103 17.48 6.89 13.33
CA TYR A 103 17.03 5.54 13.65
C TYR A 103 18.20 4.62 14.01
N ARG A 104 19.34 4.72 13.31
CA ARG A 104 20.53 3.93 13.64
C ARG A 104 21.10 4.30 15.01
N GLY A 105 21.16 3.32 15.91
CA GLY A 105 21.65 3.47 17.29
C GLY A 105 20.57 3.93 18.28
N SER A 106 19.34 4.16 17.80
CA SER A 106 18.22 4.56 18.65
C SER A 106 17.70 3.41 19.52
N GLU A 107 17.04 3.77 20.62
CA GLU A 107 16.31 2.81 21.45
C GLU A 107 15.13 2.16 20.71
N THR A 108 14.60 2.80 19.65
CA THR A 108 13.55 2.21 18.80
C THR A 108 14.10 1.07 17.96
N GLU A 109 15.27 1.23 17.33
CA GLU A 109 15.93 0.16 16.57
C GLU A 109 16.22 -1.05 17.46
N LYS A 110 16.72 -0.80 18.66
CA LYS A 110 16.98 -1.81 19.69
C LYS A 110 15.72 -2.63 20.04
N LYS A 111 14.57 -1.97 20.18
CA LYS A 111 13.28 -2.62 20.46
C LYS A 111 12.80 -3.43 19.27
N ASP A 112 12.83 -2.85 18.07
CA ASP A 112 12.43 -3.52 16.84
C ASP A 112 13.28 -4.78 16.59
N LEU A 113 14.59 -4.69 16.84
CA LEU A 113 15.52 -5.82 16.73
C LEU A 113 15.15 -6.96 17.70
N LYS A 114 14.80 -6.64 18.95
CA LYS A 114 14.31 -7.62 19.94
C LYS A 114 13.01 -8.29 19.47
N ASP A 115 12.06 -7.51 18.97
CA ASP A 115 10.76 -8.01 18.54
C ASP A 115 10.86 -8.88 17.29
N LEU A 116 11.66 -8.47 16.30
CA LEU A 116 11.92 -9.26 15.10
C LEU A 116 12.71 -10.53 15.42
N TYR A 117 13.67 -10.47 16.35
CA TYR A 117 14.41 -11.65 16.79
C TYR A 117 13.47 -12.68 17.44
N LYS A 118 12.54 -12.24 18.30
CA LYS A 118 11.49 -13.09 18.90
C LYS A 118 10.57 -13.69 17.82
N LYS A 119 10.14 -12.88 16.84
CA LYS A 119 9.25 -13.30 15.75
C LYS A 119 9.88 -14.36 14.84
N TYR A 120 11.16 -14.19 14.49
CA TYR A 120 11.87 -15.06 13.57
C TYR A 120 12.75 -16.12 14.24
N LYS A 121 12.68 -16.23 15.58
CA LYS A 121 13.40 -17.24 16.38
C LYS A 121 14.91 -17.27 16.08
N GLY A 122 15.51 -16.09 15.90
CA GLY A 122 16.94 -15.94 15.60
C GLY A 122 17.36 -16.23 14.17
N ASN A 123 16.45 -16.25 13.20
CA ASN A 123 16.81 -16.26 11.78
C ASN A 123 17.16 -14.85 11.29
N MET A 124 18.45 -14.56 11.20
CA MET A 124 18.96 -13.23 10.87
C MET A 124 18.74 -12.84 9.41
N ASN A 125 18.76 -13.78 8.45
CA ASN A 125 18.50 -13.46 7.04
C ASN A 125 17.09 -12.88 6.85
N ARG A 126 16.10 -13.47 7.52
CA ARG A 126 14.72 -12.97 7.47
C ARG A 126 14.55 -11.68 8.27
N LEU A 127 15.33 -11.51 9.34
CA LEU A 127 15.38 -10.28 10.12
C LEU A 127 15.88 -9.11 9.26
N PHE A 128 17.01 -9.26 8.57
CA PHE A 128 17.55 -8.22 7.68
C PHE A 128 16.61 -7.85 6.53
N CYS A 129 15.81 -8.80 6.01
CA CYS A 129 14.80 -8.46 4.99
C CYS A 129 13.62 -7.66 5.54
N THR A 130 13.38 -7.70 6.85
CA THR A 130 12.21 -7.05 7.48
C THR A 130 12.60 -5.78 8.22
N MET A 131 13.85 -5.68 8.69
CA MET A 131 14.34 -4.58 9.50
C MET A 131 14.57 -3.34 8.63
N LEU A 132 14.19 -2.18 9.17
CA LEU A 132 14.38 -0.89 8.51
C LEU A 132 15.86 -0.50 8.52
N CYS A 133 16.31 0.15 7.44
CA CYS A 133 17.65 0.75 7.32
C CYS A 133 18.81 -0.23 7.60
N SER A 134 18.60 -1.53 7.40
CA SER A 134 19.58 -2.56 7.72
C SER A 134 20.27 -3.14 6.50
N ASP A 135 21.60 -3.15 6.53
CA ASP A 135 22.44 -3.78 5.51
C ASP A 135 23.20 -4.97 6.11
N PRO A 136 23.03 -6.21 5.60
CA PRO A 136 23.72 -7.38 6.13
C PRO A 136 25.25 -7.25 6.16
N LYS A 137 25.82 -6.46 5.23
CA LYS A 137 27.26 -6.25 5.13
C LYS A 137 27.79 -5.24 6.16
N LEU A 138 27.01 -4.21 6.49
CA LEU A 138 27.46 -3.12 7.36
C LEU A 138 27.01 -3.33 8.81
N ASP A 139 25.78 -3.82 9.01
CA ASP A 139 25.13 -3.89 10.32
C ASP A 139 25.28 -5.23 11.02
N SER A 140 25.85 -6.25 10.37
CA SER A 140 26.00 -7.59 10.96
C SER A 140 26.77 -7.59 12.28
N HIS A 141 27.86 -6.84 12.38
CA HIS A 141 28.65 -6.76 13.62
C HIS A 141 27.91 -5.98 14.72
N ARG A 142 27.18 -4.91 14.36
CA ARG A 142 26.42 -4.06 15.30
C ARG A 142 25.22 -4.79 15.88
N PHE A 143 24.47 -5.50 15.05
CA PHE A 143 23.35 -6.31 15.50
C PHE A 143 23.83 -7.51 16.31
N LYS A 144 24.98 -8.08 15.95
CA LYS A 144 25.58 -9.13 16.76
C LYS A 144 25.92 -8.65 18.17
N SER A 145 26.64 -7.53 18.31
CA SER A 145 27.00 -7.03 19.65
C SER A 145 25.76 -6.77 20.50
N TYR A 146 24.75 -6.12 19.93
CA TYR A 146 23.51 -5.84 20.64
C TYR A 146 22.73 -7.11 21.03
N ILE A 147 22.62 -8.09 20.11
CA ILE A 147 21.93 -9.35 20.43
C ILE A 147 22.71 -10.13 21.48
N ASP A 148 24.04 -10.17 21.39
CA ASP A 148 24.89 -10.82 22.40
C ASP A 148 24.73 -10.16 23.78
N ASP A 149 24.69 -8.82 23.86
CA ASP A 149 24.42 -8.07 25.10
C ASP A 149 23.05 -8.42 25.68
N THR A 150 22.00 -8.44 24.86
CA THR A 150 20.64 -8.77 25.31
C THR A 150 20.44 -10.24 25.68
N ILE A 151 21.24 -11.14 25.12
CA ILE A 151 21.31 -12.55 25.54
C ILE A 151 22.05 -12.66 26.88
N ALA A 152 23.12 -11.90 27.08
CA ALA A 152 23.88 -11.85 28.33
C ALA A 152 23.03 -11.27 29.49
N GLU A 153 22.21 -10.25 29.20
CA GLU A 153 21.19 -9.72 30.12
C GLU A 153 20.07 -10.73 30.42
N GLY A 154 19.94 -11.80 29.64
CA GLY A 154 18.95 -12.86 29.83
C GLY A 154 17.55 -12.55 29.28
N GLU A 155 17.38 -11.44 28.55
CA GLU A 155 16.09 -11.05 27.97
C GLU A 155 15.74 -11.86 26.71
N LEU A 156 16.77 -12.28 25.95
CA LEU A 156 16.63 -13.11 24.75
C LEU A 156 17.29 -14.49 24.92
N LYS A 157 16.64 -15.50 24.35
CA LYS A 157 17.20 -16.86 24.27
C LYS A 157 18.06 -17.01 23.02
N SER A 158 19.25 -17.57 23.17
CA SER A 158 20.06 -17.96 22.01
C SER A 158 19.32 -19.04 21.20
N SER A 159 19.40 -18.93 19.88
CA SER A 159 18.84 -19.90 18.94
C SER A 159 19.97 -20.52 18.13
N LYS A 160 19.82 -21.79 17.76
CA LYS A 160 20.79 -22.49 16.89
C LYS A 160 21.01 -21.77 15.55
N ALA A 161 19.98 -21.09 15.04
CA ALA A 161 20.09 -20.29 13.83
C ALA A 161 20.98 -19.06 14.03
N TYR A 162 20.83 -18.39 15.18
CA TYR A 162 21.64 -17.23 15.55
C TYR A 162 23.10 -17.61 15.78
N GLU A 163 23.38 -18.72 16.48
CA GLU A 163 24.75 -19.19 16.73
C GLU A 163 25.51 -19.51 15.43
N LYS A 164 24.82 -20.09 14.43
CA LYS A 164 25.40 -20.34 13.11
C LYS A 164 25.74 -19.02 12.42
N TRP A 165 24.79 -18.08 12.40
CA TRP A 165 25.01 -16.76 11.81
C TRP A 165 26.12 -15.98 12.52
N ALA A 166 26.16 -15.98 13.85
CA ALA A 166 27.17 -15.27 14.63
C ALA A 166 28.60 -15.78 14.33
N LYS A 167 28.75 -17.07 14.00
CA LYS A 167 30.01 -17.67 13.52
C LYS A 167 30.36 -17.23 12.09
N GLU A 168 29.37 -17.03 11.23
CA GLU A 168 29.56 -16.51 9.87
C GLU A 168 29.97 -15.04 9.90
N VAL A 169 29.35 -14.22 10.75
CA VAL A 169 29.68 -12.80 10.92
C VAL A 169 31.12 -12.59 11.38
N LEU A 170 31.65 -13.45 12.25
CA LEU A 170 33.06 -13.41 12.66
C LEU A 170 34.05 -13.62 11.51
N LYS A 171 33.63 -14.32 10.44
CA LYS A 171 34.46 -14.55 9.25
C LYS A 171 34.44 -13.33 8.31
N ILE A 172 33.41 -12.49 8.41
CA ILE A 172 33.27 -11.28 7.60
C ILE A 172 34.12 -10.19 8.27
N LYS A 173 35.05 -9.59 7.52
CA LYS A 173 35.87 -8.48 8.03
C LYS A 173 34.94 -7.37 8.55
N PRO A 174 35.18 -6.83 9.76
CA PRO A 174 34.38 -5.72 10.27
C PRO A 174 34.49 -4.54 9.30
N PRO A 175 33.37 -3.95 8.87
CA PRO A 175 33.38 -2.75 8.05
C PRO A 175 34.22 -1.67 8.70
N THR A 176 35.15 -1.09 7.93
CA THR A 176 36.15 -0.13 8.41
C THR A 176 35.54 1.14 9.00
N GLU A 177 34.30 1.46 8.66
CA GLU A 177 33.55 2.54 9.31
C GLU A 177 32.06 2.17 9.43
N PRO A 178 31.59 1.65 10.58
CA PRO A 178 30.18 1.28 10.76
C PRO A 178 29.26 2.50 10.85
N LEU A 179 29.82 3.71 11.03
CA LEU A 179 29.09 4.96 11.27
C LEU A 179 29.64 6.15 10.48
N ALA A 180 30.54 5.98 9.51
CA ALA A 180 31.01 7.12 8.73
C ALA A 180 29.96 7.57 7.72
N SER A 181 29.02 8.34 8.25
CA SER A 181 28.75 9.70 7.84
C SER A 181 29.08 9.98 6.37
N ARG A 182 28.04 9.92 5.53
CA ARG A 182 27.84 11.00 4.56
C ARG A 182 27.88 12.32 5.33
N LYS A 183 29.09 12.86 5.54
CA LYS A 183 29.31 14.10 6.27
C LYS A 183 28.68 15.23 5.48
N LYS A 184 27.55 15.74 5.97
CA LYS A 184 27.31 17.14 6.37
C LYS A 184 25.83 17.34 6.66
N TYR A 185 25.43 17.44 7.93
CA TYR A 185 24.30 18.29 8.30
C TYR A 185 24.45 18.86 9.71
N ASN A 186 24.06 20.13 9.84
CA ASN A 186 24.32 20.99 10.99
C ASN A 186 23.48 20.59 12.21
N LYS A 187 24.15 20.59 13.37
CA LYS A 187 23.59 20.35 14.70
C LYS A 187 22.74 21.55 15.14
N GLN A 188 21.47 21.62 14.70
CA GLN A 188 20.50 22.63 15.15
C GLN A 188 19.05 22.10 15.30
N ALA A 189 18.83 20.78 15.31
CA ALA A 189 17.50 20.21 15.09
C ALA A 189 16.67 19.85 16.35
N GLU A 190 17.26 19.74 17.55
CA GLU A 190 16.50 19.19 18.69
C GLU A 190 15.42 20.14 19.23
N THR A 191 15.64 21.45 19.23
CA THR A 191 14.62 22.45 19.62
C THR A 191 13.69 22.83 18.46
N GLY A 192 14.14 22.66 17.21
CA GLY A 192 13.34 22.93 16.01
C GLY A 192 12.33 21.83 15.68
N THR A 193 12.49 20.62 16.21
CA THR A 193 11.62 19.49 15.84
C THR A 193 10.22 19.62 16.45
N LEU A 194 10.11 20.01 17.72
CA LEU A 194 8.81 20.23 18.37
C LEU A 194 8.09 21.46 17.80
N ALA A 195 8.82 22.57 17.61
CA ALA A 195 8.31 23.78 16.97
C ALA A 195 7.84 23.50 15.53
N GLY A 196 8.61 22.73 14.77
CA GLY A 196 8.25 22.31 13.43
C GLY A 196 7.06 21.35 13.39
N ILE A 197 6.85 20.50 14.41
CA ILE A 197 5.64 19.66 14.49
C ILE A 197 4.39 20.50 14.77
N THR A 198 4.49 21.51 15.65
CA THR A 198 3.37 22.42 15.95
C THR A 198 3.02 23.32 14.77
N GLU A 199 4.03 23.88 14.10
CA GLU A 199 3.85 24.70 12.90
C GLU A 199 3.26 23.87 11.75
N ARG A 200 3.75 22.66 11.52
CA ARG A 200 3.16 21.73 10.54
C ARG A 200 1.73 21.34 10.88
N ARG A 201 1.33 21.37 12.15
CA ARG A 201 -0.05 21.06 12.57
C ARG A 201 -0.99 22.24 12.32
N SER A 202 -0.54 23.47 12.54
CA SER A 202 -1.31 24.68 12.19
C SER A 202 -1.43 24.83 10.68
N GLU A 203 -0.34 24.67 9.92
CA GLU A 203 -0.39 24.74 8.45
C GLU A 203 -1.35 23.71 7.84
N ARG A 204 -1.37 22.49 8.39
CA ARG A 204 -2.34 21.46 7.99
C ARG A 204 -3.78 21.86 8.31
N LYS A 205 -4.01 22.49 9.46
CA LYS A 205 -5.35 22.95 9.85
C LYS A 205 -5.85 24.02 8.89
N ASP A 206 -5.02 25.01 8.56
CA ASP A 206 -5.42 26.12 7.69
C ASP A 206 -5.73 25.64 6.26
N ARG A 207 -4.90 24.72 5.72
CA ARG A 207 -5.16 24.09 4.42
C ARG A 207 -6.42 23.21 4.44
N PHE A 208 -6.64 22.47 5.53
CA PHE A 208 -7.84 21.65 5.73
C PHE A 208 -9.10 22.52 5.79
N ASP A 209 -9.10 23.59 6.59
CA ASP A 209 -10.24 24.51 6.75
C ASP A 209 -10.59 25.20 5.43
N SER A 210 -9.58 25.58 4.62
CA SER A 210 -9.81 26.16 3.29
C SER A 210 -10.47 25.17 2.32
N MET A 211 -10.01 23.92 2.28
CA MET A 211 -10.60 22.89 1.40
C MET A 211 -11.99 22.47 1.90
N PHE A 212 -12.17 22.31 3.21
CA PHE A 212 -13.46 21.98 3.82
C PHE A 212 -14.47 23.11 3.58
N SER A 213 -14.06 24.36 3.70
CA SER A 213 -14.88 25.52 3.35
C SER A 213 -15.29 25.51 1.87
N SER A 214 -14.39 25.13 0.96
CA SER A 214 -14.72 24.98 -0.46
C SER A 214 -15.74 23.86 -0.71
N MET A 215 -15.66 22.76 0.06
CA MET A 215 -16.58 21.63 -0.04
C MET A 215 -17.95 21.97 0.56
N ILE A 216 -17.98 22.61 1.74
CA ILE A 216 -19.21 23.17 2.33
C ILE A 216 -19.85 24.15 1.34
N SER A 217 -19.07 25.04 0.73
CA SER A 217 -19.62 26.01 -0.22
C SER A 217 -20.23 25.34 -1.46
N LYS A 218 -19.64 24.24 -1.95
CA LYS A 218 -20.15 23.49 -3.13
C LYS A 218 -21.38 22.65 -2.82
N TYR A 219 -21.45 22.02 -1.64
CA TYR A 219 -22.50 21.05 -1.32
C TYR A 219 -23.57 21.58 -0.36
N CYS A 220 -23.27 22.59 0.45
CA CYS A 220 -24.18 23.15 1.44
C CYS A 220 -24.76 24.53 1.05
N GLY A 221 -24.32 25.13 -0.06
CA GLY A 221 -24.81 26.43 -0.52
C GLY A 221 -24.28 27.59 0.35
N GLY A 222 -23.74 28.63 -0.30
CA GLY A 222 -23.05 29.72 0.37
C GLY A 222 -23.87 30.42 1.48
N ASN A 223 -23.17 30.76 2.57
CA ASN A 223 -23.62 31.59 3.70
C ASN A 223 -24.75 31.04 4.57
N ALA A 224 -24.59 29.81 5.06
CA ALA A 224 -25.03 29.49 6.40
C ALA A 224 -23.80 29.04 7.19
N ALA A 225 -23.21 29.93 7.98
CA ALA A 225 -22.51 29.44 9.16
C ALA A 225 -23.51 28.54 9.88
N PRO A 226 -23.21 27.25 10.13
CA PRO A 226 -24.05 26.51 11.05
C PRO A 226 -24.00 27.33 12.33
N GLU A 227 -25.16 27.78 12.84
CA GLU A 227 -25.23 28.16 14.24
C GLU A 227 -24.62 26.96 14.97
N GLU A 228 -23.43 27.18 15.54
CA GLU A 228 -22.79 26.17 16.36
C GLU A 228 -23.87 25.71 17.32
N PRO A 229 -24.22 24.41 17.36
CA PRO A 229 -25.12 23.93 18.39
C PRO A 229 -24.54 24.44 19.69
N THR A 230 -25.30 25.28 20.40
CA THR A 230 -24.86 25.87 21.67
C THR A 230 -24.29 24.76 22.54
N GLU A 231 -23.28 25.07 23.36
CA GLU A 231 -22.59 24.08 24.21
C GLU A 231 -23.57 23.17 24.98
N GLU A 232 -24.73 23.71 25.36
CA GLU A 232 -25.87 23.00 25.95
C GLU A 232 -26.47 21.89 25.06
N GLY A 233 -26.57 22.11 23.75
CA GLY A 233 -27.03 21.13 22.77
C GLY A 233 -26.07 19.95 22.62
N PHE A 234 -24.76 20.20 22.66
CA PHE A 234 -23.75 19.14 22.68
C PHE A 234 -23.75 18.34 23.99
N GLU A 235 -23.94 19.01 25.12
CA GLU A 235 -24.11 18.34 26.42
C GLU A 235 -25.35 17.45 26.45
N MET A 236 -26.47 17.92 25.90
CA MET A 236 -27.68 17.11 25.76
C MET A 236 -27.47 15.90 24.85
N ALA A 237 -26.77 16.06 23.72
CA ALA A 237 -26.44 14.96 22.83
C ALA A 237 -25.54 13.90 23.52
N ARG A 238 -24.53 14.33 24.28
CA ARG A 238 -23.69 13.44 25.11
C ARG A 238 -24.49 12.71 26.17
N LYS A 239 -25.33 13.41 26.94
CA LYS A 239 -26.20 12.81 27.96
C LYS A 239 -27.17 11.79 27.33
N ARG A 240 -27.72 12.08 26.15
CA ARG A 240 -28.59 11.16 25.41
C ARG A 240 -27.85 9.90 24.98
N PHE A 241 -26.64 10.04 24.44
CA PHE A 241 -25.81 8.89 24.06
C PHE A 241 -25.39 8.03 25.25
N GLU A 242 -24.97 8.65 26.36
CA GLU A 242 -24.62 7.94 27.59
C GLU A 242 -25.81 7.22 28.22
N SER A 243 -26.99 7.83 28.21
CA SER A 243 -28.22 7.18 28.71
C SER A 243 -28.60 5.96 27.87
N HIS A 244 -28.46 6.06 26.54
CA HIS A 244 -28.74 4.96 25.61
C HIS A 244 -27.72 3.82 25.73
N ASN A 245 -26.45 4.15 25.98
CA ASN A 245 -25.40 3.15 26.19
C ASN A 245 -25.52 2.48 27.59
N LYS A 246 -26.02 3.20 28.60
CA LYS A 246 -26.33 2.63 29.93
C LYS A 246 -27.56 1.72 29.86
N SER A 247 -28.59 2.06 29.09
CA SER A 247 -29.79 1.20 28.93
C SER A 247 -29.47 -0.07 28.15
N SER A 248 -28.69 0.03 27.07
CA SER A 248 -28.27 -1.13 26.27
C SER A 248 -27.39 -2.09 27.07
N LYS A 249 -26.54 -1.58 27.96
CA LYS A 249 -25.69 -2.37 28.86
C LYS A 249 -26.48 -3.02 30.02
N LYS A 250 -27.64 -2.47 30.38
CA LYS A 250 -28.56 -3.02 31.40
C LYS A 250 -29.48 -4.11 30.84
N GLN A 251 -29.85 -4.05 29.55
CA GLN A 251 -30.61 -5.10 28.88
C GLN A 251 -29.78 -6.34 28.50
N LYS A 252 -28.44 -6.23 28.55
CA LYS A 252 -27.50 -7.31 28.17
C LYS A 252 -26.86 -8.04 29.37
N ARG A 253 -27.35 -7.80 30.59
CA ARG A 253 -26.94 -8.48 31.83
C ARG A 253 -28.07 -9.30 32.40
#